data_AF-F2R006-F1
#
_entry.id   AF-F2R006-F1
#
_cell.length_a   1.000
_cell.length_b   1.000
_cell.length_c   1.000
_cell.angle_alpha   90.00
_cell.angle_beta   90.00
_cell.angle_gamma   90.00
#
_symmetry.space_group_name_H-M   'P 1'
#
loop_
_entity.id
_entity.type
_entity.pdbx_description
1 polymer ?
#
loop_
_entity_poly.entity_id
_entity_poly.type
_entity_poly.pdbx_seq_one_letter_code
_entity_poly.pdbx_strand_id
1 'polypeptide(L)'
;MASAGLNDVVTREYTINLHKRLFGVQFKKRAPKAVKEIKKFAKLHMGTEDVRLDPKLNMAVWKRGIKGVPFRMRLRISRKRNEDEDAKYKLFSYVEPVNVPTVKGLETVVIEEDDEE
;
A
#
# COMPACT_ATOMS: atom_id res chain seq x y z
N MET A 1 15.91 -4.29 25.72
CA MET A 1 16.07 -2.96 25.11
C MET A 1 17.09 -3.07 23.98
N ALA A 2 16.88 -2.29 22.91
CA ALA A 2 17.65 -2.17 21.67
C ALA A 2 17.35 -3.16 20.52
N SER A 3 16.49 -2.71 19.59
CA SER A 3 16.71 -2.79 18.13
C SER A 3 15.84 -1.78 17.35
N ALA A 4 15.57 -0.60 17.92
CA ALA A 4 14.98 0.52 17.19
C ALA A 4 16.15 1.41 16.72
N GLY A 5 16.63 1.21 15.49
CA GLY A 5 17.83 1.94 15.05
C GLY A 5 18.08 2.05 13.55
N LEU A 6 17.66 1.09 12.72
CA LEU A 6 17.98 1.12 11.27
C LEU A 6 16.81 0.76 10.35
N ASN A 7 15.68 0.30 10.89
CA ASN A 7 14.57 -0.22 10.09
C ASN A 7 13.32 0.65 10.14
N ASP A 8 13.27 1.76 10.88
CA ASP A 8 12.00 2.46 11.14
C ASP A 8 11.39 3.09 9.88
N VAL A 9 12.22 3.62 8.99
CA VAL A 9 11.80 4.21 7.71
C VAL A 9 12.23 3.26 6.61
N VAL A 10 11.27 2.72 5.88
CA VAL A 10 11.51 1.72 4.83
C VAL A 10 10.49 1.92 3.74
N THR A 11 10.97 1.98 2.50
CA THR A 11 10.13 1.93 1.31
C THR A 11 10.27 0.57 0.65
N ARG A 12 9.14 -0.07 0.34
CA ARG A 12 9.10 -1.37 -0.34
C ARG A 12 8.03 -1.35 -1.41
N GLU A 13 8.35 -1.99 -2.52
CA GLU A 13 7.37 -2.30 -3.53
C GLU A 13 6.84 -3.72 -3.39
N TYR A 14 5.52 -3.83 -3.42
CA TYR A 14 4.78 -5.06 -3.29
C TYR A 14 3.81 -5.26 -4.45
N THR A 15 3.57 -6.51 -4.81
CA THR A 15 2.48 -6.86 -5.71
C THR A 15 1.31 -7.43 -4.89
N ILE A 16 0.19 -6.72 -4.83
CA ILE A 16 -1.01 -7.23 -4.16
C ILE A 16 -1.87 -8.05 -5.14
N ASN A 17 -2.29 -9.24 -4.71
CA ASN A 17 -3.26 -10.05 -5.45
C ASN A 17 -4.68 -9.75 -4.98
N LEU A 18 -5.34 -8.81 -5.66
CA LEU A 18 -6.72 -8.40 -5.38
C LEU A 18 -7.74 -9.45 -5.86
N HIS A 19 -7.41 -10.24 -6.89
CA HIS A 19 -8.31 -11.27 -7.41
C HIS A 19 -8.66 -12.31 -6.33
N LYS A 20 -7.66 -12.82 -5.61
CA LYS A 20 -7.91 -13.76 -4.50
C LYS A 20 -8.64 -13.11 -3.32
N ARG A 21 -8.31 -11.85 -3.00
CA ARG A 21 -8.90 -11.12 -1.86
C ARG A 21 -10.35 -10.69 -2.08
N LEU A 22 -10.75 -10.53 -3.34
CA LEU A 22 -12.10 -10.11 -3.74
C LEU A 22 -12.96 -11.26 -4.27
N PHE A 23 -12.48 -12.50 -4.13
CA PHE A 23 -13.23 -13.68 -4.54
C PHE A 23 -14.53 -13.80 -3.72
N GLY A 24 -15.65 -14.07 -4.40
CA GLY A 24 -16.98 -14.17 -3.77
C GLY A 24 -17.61 -12.84 -3.33
N VAL A 25 -16.96 -11.69 -3.55
CA VAL A 25 -17.53 -10.39 -3.15
C VAL A 25 -18.58 -9.92 -4.16
N GLN A 26 -19.72 -9.44 -3.66
CA GLN A 26 -20.76 -8.82 -4.48
C GLN A 26 -20.19 -7.68 -5.34
N PHE A 27 -20.58 -7.62 -6.61
CA PHE A 27 -20.05 -6.65 -7.57
C PHE A 27 -20.11 -5.18 -7.12
N LYS A 28 -21.20 -4.76 -6.46
CA LYS A 28 -21.37 -3.40 -5.93
C LYS A 28 -20.43 -3.07 -4.76
N LYS A 29 -19.73 -4.06 -4.20
CA LYS A 29 -18.84 -3.90 -3.05
C LYS A 29 -17.38 -4.17 -3.39
N ARG A 30 -17.04 -4.51 -4.64
CA ARG A 30 -15.67 -4.92 -5.03
C ARG A 30 -14.65 -3.80 -4.86
N ALA A 31 -14.81 -2.64 -5.49
CA ALA A 31 -13.86 -1.54 -5.34
C ALA A 31 -13.76 -1.00 -3.89
N PRO A 32 -14.86 -0.77 -3.15
CA PRO A 32 -14.79 -0.41 -1.74
C PRO A 32 -14.06 -1.46 -0.88
N LYS A 33 -14.27 -2.75 -1.15
CA LYS A 33 -13.57 -3.83 -0.46
C LYS A 33 -12.09 -3.89 -0.85
N ALA A 34 -11.75 -3.60 -2.11
CA ALA A 34 -10.36 -3.56 -2.59
C ALA A 34 -9.54 -2.53 -1.82
N VAL A 35 -10.07 -1.32 -1.63
CA VAL A 35 -9.40 -0.27 -0.85
C VAL A 35 -9.17 -0.72 0.60
N LYS A 36 -10.16 -1.36 1.23
CA LYS A 36 -10.03 -1.92 2.59
C LYS A 36 -8.98 -3.02 2.66
N GLU A 37 -8.92 -3.89 1.64
CA GLU A 37 -7.93 -4.97 1.55
C GLU A 37 -6.51 -4.43 1.33
N ILE A 38 -6.34 -3.35 0.57
CA ILE A 38 -5.04 -2.68 0.42
C ILE A 38 -4.61 -2.06 1.75
N LYS A 39 -5.51 -1.38 2.47
CA LYS A 39 -5.22 -0.85 3.81
C LYS A 39 -4.81 -1.96 4.78
N LYS A 40 -5.53 -3.09 4.78
CA LYS A 40 -5.19 -4.27 5.59
C LYS A 40 -3.84 -4.86 5.21
N PHE A 41 -3.51 -4.91 3.92
CA PHE A 41 -2.22 -5.37 3.43
C PHE A 41 -1.07 -4.50 3.94
N ALA A 42 -1.19 -3.17 3.81
CA ALA A 42 -0.19 -2.23 4.30
C ALA A 42 0.00 -2.34 5.82
N LYS A 43 -1.10 -2.40 6.59
CA LYS A 43 -1.04 -2.59 8.05
C LYS A 43 -0.29 -3.88 8.44
N LEU A 44 -0.53 -4.98 7.74
CA LEU A 44 0.12 -6.27 8.03
C LEU A 44 1.61 -6.26 7.70
N HIS A 45 2.00 -5.70 6.55
CA HIS A 45 3.39 -5.76 6.08
C HIS A 45 4.30 -4.70 6.69
N MET A 46 3.77 -3.53 7.06
CA MET A 46 4.54 -2.45 7.67
C MET A 46 4.39 -2.35 9.19
N GLY A 47 3.40 -3.03 9.77
CA GLY A 47 3.18 -3.02 11.22
C GLY A 47 2.69 -1.67 11.77
N THR A 48 2.20 -0.75 10.92
CA THR A 48 1.67 0.54 11.36
C THR A 48 0.15 0.51 11.45
N GLU A 49 -0.41 1.16 12.47
CA GLU A 49 -1.86 1.32 12.60
C GLU A 49 -2.41 2.44 11.71
N ASP A 50 -1.67 3.54 11.58
CA ASP A 50 -1.98 4.60 10.63
C ASP A 50 -1.50 4.22 9.23
N VAL A 51 -2.44 4.23 8.29
CA VAL A 51 -2.22 3.91 6.87
C VAL A 51 -3.00 4.92 6.05
N ARG A 52 -2.23 5.71 5.31
CA ARG A 52 -2.68 6.77 4.41
C ARG A 52 -2.57 6.27 2.97
N LEU A 53 -3.61 6.48 2.18
CA LEU A 53 -3.66 6.06 0.78
C LEU A 53 -3.52 7.29 -0.11
N ASP A 54 -2.68 7.22 -1.13
CA ASP A 54 -2.58 8.25 -2.15
C ASP A 54 -3.92 8.35 -2.93
N PRO A 55 -4.46 9.55 -3.18
CA PRO A 55 -5.54 9.75 -4.14
C PRO A 55 -5.33 9.05 -5.50
N LYS A 56 -4.10 8.99 -6.01
CA LYS A 56 -3.78 8.28 -7.28
C LYS A 56 -4.07 6.79 -7.18
N LEU A 57 -3.82 6.17 -6.03
CA LEU A 57 -4.15 4.77 -5.79
C LEU A 57 -5.66 4.55 -5.87
N ASN A 58 -6.44 5.44 -5.28
CA ASN A 58 -7.90 5.37 -5.36
C ASN A 58 -8.37 5.50 -6.82
N MET A 59 -7.83 6.46 -7.58
CA MET A 59 -8.12 6.58 -9.01
C MET A 59 -7.79 5.30 -9.79
N ALA A 60 -6.63 4.67 -9.52
CA ALA A 60 -6.21 3.43 -10.17
C ALA A 60 -7.14 2.25 -9.85
N VAL A 61 -7.59 2.11 -8.60
CA VAL A 61 -8.54 1.07 -8.17
C VAL A 61 -9.91 1.25 -8.82
N TRP A 62 -10.36 2.50 -8.95
CA TRP A 62 -11.69 2.85 -9.47
C TRP A 62 -11.74 3.11 -10.99
N LYS A 63 -10.60 3.06 -11.69
CA LYS A 63 -10.47 3.41 -13.13
C LYS A 63 -11.47 2.70 -14.06
N ARG A 64 -11.82 1.44 -13.77
CA ARG A 64 -12.78 0.63 -14.57
C ARG A 64 -14.15 0.51 -13.89
N GLY A 65 -14.45 1.39 -12.94
CA GLY A 65 -15.68 1.40 -12.15
C GLY A 65 -15.71 0.36 -11.02
N ILE A 66 -16.86 0.29 -10.34
CA ILE A 66 -17.01 -0.43 -9.06
C ILE A 66 -16.73 -1.94 -9.14
N LYS A 67 -16.97 -2.55 -10.30
CA LYS A 67 -16.77 -3.99 -10.56
C LYS A 67 -15.37 -4.29 -11.09
N GLY A 68 -14.78 -3.34 -11.83
CA GLY A 68 -13.61 -3.53 -12.67
C GLY A 68 -12.26 -3.42 -11.95
N VAL A 69 -12.18 -3.90 -10.70
CA VAL A 69 -10.93 -3.80 -9.93
C VAL A 69 -9.82 -4.63 -10.61
N PRO A 70 -8.60 -4.07 -10.78
CA PRO A 70 -7.45 -4.82 -11.28
C PRO A 70 -7.19 -6.10 -10.48
N PHE A 71 -6.81 -7.19 -11.15
CA PHE A 71 -6.55 -8.47 -10.47
C PHE A 71 -5.29 -8.45 -9.62
N ARG A 72 -4.26 -7.75 -10.11
CA ARG A 72 -3.01 -7.50 -9.40
C ARG A 72 -2.64 -6.04 -9.59
N MET A 73 -2.02 -5.47 -8.57
CA MET A 73 -1.55 -4.09 -8.58
C MET A 73 -0.18 -4.03 -7.92
N ARG A 74 0.75 -3.28 -8.51
CA ARG A 74 2.03 -2.95 -7.90
C ARG A 74 1.83 -1.72 -7.03
N LEU A 75 2.25 -1.82 -5.77
CA LEU A 75 2.11 -0.79 -4.76
C LEU A 75 3.49 -0.45 -4.23
N ARG A 76 3.75 0.83 -4.05
CA ARG A 76 4.87 1.31 -3.24
C ARG A 76 4.32 1.68 -1.88
N ILE A 77 4.92 1.13 -0.85
CA ILE A 77 4.53 1.41 0.53
C ILE A 77 5.76 1.98 1.22
N SER A 78 5.64 3.23 1.67
CA SER A 78 6.68 3.93 2.40
C SER A 78 6.23 4.06 3.85
N ARG A 79 7.01 3.52 4.77
CA ARG A 79 6.82 3.76 6.21
C ARG A 79 7.62 5.00 6.58
N LYS A 80 6.93 6.07 7.00
CA LYS A 80 7.54 7.37 7.33
C LYS A 80 7.26 7.74 8.78
N ARG A 81 8.13 8.59 9.34
CA ARG A 81 7.92 9.20 10.66
C ARG A 81 6.88 10.30 10.54
N ASN A 82 6.01 10.41 11.54
CA ASN A 82 5.07 11.52 11.61
C ASN A 82 5.76 12.71 12.28
N GLU A 83 5.62 13.90 11.68
CA GLU A 83 6.22 15.14 12.17
C GLU A 83 5.32 15.85 13.21
N ASP A 84 4.02 15.53 13.22
CA ASP A 84 3.07 16.08 14.19
C ASP A 84 3.33 15.53 15.60
N GLU A 85 3.71 16.40 16.54
CA GLU A 85 4.00 16.03 17.94
C GLU A 85 2.77 15.46 18.69
N ASP A 86 1.57 15.88 18.31
CA ASP A 86 0.30 15.41 18.91
C ASP A 86 -0.23 14.09 18.30
N ALA A 87 0.51 13.47 17.38
CA ALA A 87 0.05 12.27 16.71
C ALA A 87 0.02 11.06 17.65
N LYS A 88 -1.11 10.34 17.65
CA LYS A 88 -1.29 9.10 18.41
C LYS A 88 -0.24 8.01 18.09
N TYR A 89 0.28 8.00 16.86
CA TYR A 89 1.29 7.04 16.41
C TYR A 89 2.48 7.80 15.79
N LYS A 90 3.70 7.38 16.14
CA LYS A 90 4.95 7.97 15.65
C LYS A 90 5.28 7.64 14.18
N LEU A 91 4.68 6.58 13.65
CA LEU A 91 4.94 6.06 12.31
C LEU A 91 3.62 5.92 11.55
N PHE A 92 3.62 6.27 10.27
CA PHE A 92 2.52 6.00 9.35
C PHE A 92 3.04 5.33 8.09
N SER A 93 2.17 4.55 7.44
CA SER A 93 2.45 4.01 6.11
C SER A 93 1.72 4.82 5.06
N TYR A 94 2.43 5.26 4.03
CA TYR A 94 1.87 5.86 2.83
C TYR A 94 1.87 4.84 1.69
N VAL A 95 0.76 4.72 0.96
CA VAL A 95 0.60 3.74 -0.12
C VAL A 95 0.32 4.43 -1.44
N GLU A 96 1.17 4.17 -2.41
CA GLU A 96 1.10 4.71 -3.77
C GLU A 96 0.94 3.59 -4.80
N PRO A 97 0.28 3.87 -5.95
CA PRO A 97 0.26 2.93 -7.06
C PRO A 97 1.55 3.06 -7.88
N VAL A 98 2.14 1.93 -8.29
CA VAL A 98 3.25 1.92 -9.25
C VAL A 98 2.72 1.46 -10.59
N ASN A 99 2.82 2.33 -11.60
CA ASN A 99 2.40 2.01 -12.95
C ASN A 99 3.51 1.25 -13.68
N VAL A 100 3.39 -0.08 -13.69
CA VAL A 100 4.24 -0.96 -14.49
C VAL A 100 3.42 -1.61 -15.60
N PRO A 101 4.02 -1.85 -16.79
CA PRO A 101 3.34 -2.52 -17.89
C PRO A 101 2.93 -3.96 -17.54
N THR A 102 3.77 -4.67 -16.78
CA THR A 102 3.48 -6.04 -16.33
C THR A 102 3.78 -6.24 -14.85
N VAL A 103 2.82 -6.79 -14.13
CA VAL A 103 2.92 -7.10 -12.68
C VAL A 103 3.28 -8.56 -12.36
N LYS A 104 3.42 -9.41 -13.38
CA LYS A 104 3.69 -10.85 -13.21
C LYS A 104 5.21 -11.04 -13.08
N GLY A 105 5.65 -11.82 -12.09
CA GLY A 105 7.08 -12.12 -11.87
C GLY A 105 7.84 -11.05 -11.09
N LEU A 106 7.21 -9.94 -10.70
CA LEU A 106 7.83 -8.93 -9.86
C LEU A 106 7.81 -9.37 -8.40
N GLU A 107 8.99 -9.56 -7.83
CA GLU A 107 9.21 -9.85 -6.42
C GLU A 107 9.10 -8.59 -5.56
N THR A 108 9.13 -8.77 -4.25
CA THR A 108 9.15 -7.65 -3.31
C THR A 108 10.53 -7.03 -3.29
N VAL A 109 10.60 -5.74 -3.60
CA VAL A 109 11.87 -5.00 -3.69
C VAL A 109 11.90 -3.93 -2.61
N VAL A 110 13.00 -3.85 -1.88
CA VAL A 110 13.28 -2.71 -1.00
C VAL A 110 13.81 -1.59 -1.89
N ILE A 111 13.21 -0.41 -1.78
CA ILE A 111 13.66 0.77 -2.50
C ILE A 111 14.42 1.60 -1.50
N GLU A 112 15.68 1.84 -1.82
CA GLU A 112 16.47 2.89 -1.21
C GLU A 112 15.98 4.19 -1.85
N GLU A 113 15.32 5.04 -1.06
CA GLU A 113 15.12 6.43 -1.47
C GLU A 113 16.50 7.07 -1.32
N ASP A 114 17.26 7.15 -2.41
CA ASP A 114 18.43 8.02 -2.48
C ASP A 114 17.88 9.44 -2.33
N ASP A 115 18.08 10.03 -1.15
CA ASP A 115 17.80 11.43 -0.85
C ASP A 115 18.74 12.31 -1.70
N GLU A 116 18.54 12.37 -3.02
CA GLU A 116 19.14 13.41 -3.86
C GLU A 116 18.17 14.60 -3.93
N GLU A 117 18.72 15.76 -3.54
CA GLU A 117 18.10 17.07 -3.24
C GLU A 117 17.09 17.62 -4.25
#